data_AF-A0A642KMS2-F1
#
_entry.id   AF-A0A642KMS2-F1
#
_cell.length_a   1.000
_cell.length_b   1.000
_cell.length_c   1.000
_cell.angle_alpha   90.00
_cell.angle_beta   90.00
_cell.angle_gamma   90.00
#
_symmetry.space_group_name_H-M   'P 1'
#
loop_
_entity.id
_entity.type
_entity.pdbx_description
1 polymer ?
#
loop_
_entity_poly.entity_id
_entity_poly.type
_entity_poly.pdbx_seq_one_letter_code
_entity_poly.pdbx_strand_id
1 'polypeptide(L)'
;MKQTARNTLIGTLVLLFGGCDKETVPLPEQGEGVPIAFHTHVVSEERPSAGESARLLFWGDDDFHDKWIGNIEGVRPHYTVLLDKEINHYTYESKIYYQTPYTYPYNYEKIHATGYAPDYALSAAQTGDRKDYRKLTVKEEYQDGSVDFLTCDGCIAHSASMNPDNTFLKEGGEKELWFRHLTAKLTFYGKRDPEMYGLVGVREVKIKVHNSGADGRLMVPAALDLYAYDAPDDGTKPEPRQDDYSTYKVSQMEPYPDDQPQFYYQPIIPAYDTSELGRCYVLSEGIRYGTEEGQFDPIKGEWQGIFQSGLHPKLTIDIEAELYNAEPGSGLESFIPVEWKNVEVESWSDVYTGNMLLPGYEYNVTILFNRLGIALRAEAVPWNSEELHEYPVHPQKPVIK
;
A
#
# COMPACT_ATOMS: atom_id res chain seq x y z
N MET A 1 -28.77 64.44 -49.41
CA MET A 1 -27.41 64.37 -49.98
C MET A 1 -26.66 63.27 -49.25
N LYS A 2 -26.42 62.17 -49.97
CA LYS A 2 -25.72 60.96 -49.53
C LYS A 2 -24.38 60.90 -50.28
N GLN A 3 -23.52 59.97 -49.86
CA GLN A 3 -22.46 59.32 -50.66
C GLN A 3 -21.15 60.14 -50.81
N THR A 4 -19.92 59.58 -50.82
CA THR A 4 -19.35 58.23 -50.63
C THR A 4 -17.85 58.42 -50.36
N ALA A 5 -17.23 57.38 -49.79
CA ALA A 5 -15.81 57.15 -49.58
C ALA A 5 -14.84 57.53 -50.72
N ARG A 6 -13.60 57.80 -50.32
CA ARG A 6 -12.38 57.48 -51.09
C ARG A 6 -11.18 57.46 -50.13
N ASN A 7 -10.54 56.30 -49.99
CA ASN A 7 -9.08 56.21 -49.98
C ASN A 7 -8.64 54.76 -50.24
N THR A 8 -8.36 54.56 -51.52
CA THR A 8 -7.26 53.84 -52.18
C THR A 8 -6.42 52.86 -51.36
N LEU A 9 -6.44 51.62 -51.87
CA LEU A 9 -5.60 50.46 -51.58
C LEU A 9 -4.25 50.56 -52.33
N ILE A 10 -3.13 50.49 -51.62
CA ILE A 10 -1.81 50.02 -52.06
C ILE A 10 -1.26 49.32 -50.80
N GLY A 11 -1.00 48.02 -50.71
CA GLY A 11 -0.40 47.14 -51.70
C GLY A 11 1.04 46.81 -51.26
N THR A 12 1.23 46.17 -50.11
CA THR A 12 2.50 45.47 -49.80
C THR A 12 2.20 44.25 -48.93
N LEU A 13 2.32 43.09 -49.56
CA LEU A 13 2.27 41.76 -48.97
C LEU A 13 3.56 41.55 -48.16
N VAL A 14 3.44 41.45 -46.83
CA VAL A 14 4.55 40.98 -45.98
C VAL A 14 4.17 39.58 -45.49
N LEU A 15 4.99 38.61 -45.91
CA LEU A 15 4.98 37.23 -45.44
C LEU A 15 5.24 37.19 -43.94
N LEU A 16 4.29 36.70 -43.15
CA LEU A 16 4.48 36.33 -41.75
C LEU A 16 4.89 34.85 -41.68
N PHE A 17 6.18 34.62 -41.53
CA PHE A 17 6.74 33.38 -41.00
C PHE A 17 7.34 33.66 -39.62
N GLY A 18 6.98 32.84 -38.64
CA GLY A 18 7.85 32.47 -37.53
C GLY A 18 7.57 33.11 -36.17
N GLY A 19 7.36 32.24 -35.16
CA GLY A 19 7.66 32.51 -33.75
C GLY A 19 6.51 32.32 -32.78
N CYS A 20 6.20 31.08 -32.39
CA CYS A 20 5.60 30.84 -31.06
C CYS A 20 6.72 31.06 -30.03
N ASP A 21 6.70 32.20 -29.35
CA ASP A 21 7.55 32.43 -28.18
C ASP A 21 7.15 31.43 -27.09
N LYS A 22 8.01 30.44 -26.84
CA LYS A 22 8.07 29.78 -25.54
C LYS A 22 8.52 30.85 -24.56
N GLU A 23 7.67 31.23 -23.61
CA GLU A 23 8.08 32.00 -22.44
C GLU A 23 9.28 31.29 -21.79
N THR A 24 10.47 31.85 -21.99
CA THR A 24 11.66 31.46 -21.26
C THR A 24 11.50 31.96 -19.84
N VAL A 25 11.07 31.06 -18.95
CA VAL A 25 11.13 31.29 -17.50
C VAL A 25 12.59 31.62 -17.15
N PRO A 26 12.88 32.82 -16.63
CA PRO A 26 14.25 33.21 -16.33
C PRO A 26 14.83 32.31 -15.21
N LEU A 27 16.00 31.71 -15.46
CA LEU A 27 16.78 31.01 -14.45
C LEU A 27 17.05 31.97 -13.28
N PRO A 28 16.72 31.60 -12.03
CA PRO A 28 16.95 32.46 -10.90
C PRO A 28 18.46 32.67 -10.71
N GLU A 29 18.87 33.94 -10.62
CA GLU A 29 20.20 34.31 -10.12
C GLU A 29 20.34 33.75 -8.70
N GLN A 30 21.21 32.73 -8.50
CA GLN A 30 21.55 32.07 -7.22
C GLN A 30 20.69 32.53 -6.01
N GLY A 31 19.40 32.18 -6.05
CA GLY A 31 18.42 32.53 -5.03
C GLY A 31 18.40 31.48 -3.93
N GLU A 32 17.61 31.70 -2.88
CA GLU A 32 17.27 30.64 -1.93
C GLU A 32 16.58 29.50 -2.69
N GLY A 33 17.17 28.30 -2.66
CA GLY A 33 16.64 27.14 -3.38
C GLY A 33 15.23 26.79 -2.91
N VAL A 34 14.39 26.33 -3.84
CA VAL A 34 13.03 25.89 -3.50
C VAL A 34 13.12 24.49 -2.88
N PRO A 35 12.67 24.30 -1.62
CA PRO A 35 12.73 23.00 -0.97
C PRO A 35 11.81 22.00 -1.68
N ILE A 36 12.24 20.73 -1.73
CA ILE A 36 11.36 19.65 -2.16
C ILE A 36 10.44 19.36 -0.98
N ALA A 37 9.14 19.55 -1.18
CA ALA A 37 8.09 19.26 -0.22
C ALA A 37 6.95 18.52 -0.92
N PHE A 38 6.32 17.57 -0.25
CA PHE A 38 5.32 16.70 -0.86
C PHE A 38 4.24 16.27 0.14
N HIS A 39 3.09 15.90 -0.42
CA HIS A 39 2.13 15.07 0.27
C HIS A 39 2.27 13.62 -0.21
N THR A 40 1.83 12.69 0.62
CA THR A 40 1.79 11.28 0.31
C THR A 40 0.35 10.85 0.13
N HIS A 41 0.09 10.12 -0.94
CA HIS A 41 -1.14 9.39 -1.07
C HIS A 41 -0.88 8.00 -0.51
N VAL A 42 -1.45 7.74 0.66
CA VAL A 42 -1.61 6.36 1.11
C VAL A 42 -3.07 6.08 1.02
N VAL A 43 -3.34 4.96 0.39
CA VAL A 43 -4.67 4.44 0.36
C VAL A 43 -4.83 3.68 1.70
N SER A 44 -5.28 4.41 2.73
CA SER A 44 -5.37 3.96 4.13
C SER A 44 -6.47 4.72 4.88
N GLU A 45 -7.12 4.05 5.84
CA GLU A 45 -8.15 4.64 6.71
C GLU A 45 -7.65 5.83 7.56
N GLU A 46 -8.59 6.73 7.83
CA GLU A 46 -8.58 8.03 8.51
C GLU A 46 -7.86 8.14 9.88
N ARG A 47 -6.58 7.73 10.00
CA ARG A 47 -5.77 8.02 11.20
C ARG A 47 -4.39 8.59 10.85
N PRO A 48 -4.09 9.86 11.19
CA PRO A 48 -2.83 10.53 10.85
C PRO A 48 -1.60 10.05 11.66
N SER A 49 -1.69 8.93 12.37
CA SER A 49 -0.65 8.36 13.23
C SER A 49 -0.67 6.82 13.27
N ALA A 50 -1.21 6.19 12.24
CA ALA A 50 -1.13 4.75 12.03
C ALA A 50 -0.44 4.50 10.68
N GLY A 51 0.46 3.52 10.60
CA GLY A 51 1.16 3.17 9.37
C GLY A 51 2.67 3.09 9.54
N GLU A 52 3.36 2.93 8.41
CA GLU A 52 4.81 2.71 8.36
C GLU A 52 5.59 3.97 8.00
N SER A 53 6.83 4.07 8.45
CA SER A 53 7.75 5.13 8.02
C SER A 53 8.50 4.72 6.74
N ALA A 54 8.43 5.55 5.70
CA ALA A 54 9.04 5.26 4.41
C ALA A 54 10.48 5.78 4.26
N ARG A 55 11.26 5.10 3.42
CA ARG A 55 12.46 5.64 2.79
C ARG A 55 12.13 6.04 1.35
N LEU A 56 12.31 7.32 1.04
CA LEU A 56 12.15 7.88 -0.29
C LEU A 56 13.50 8.04 -0.99
N LEU A 57 13.50 7.82 -2.29
CA LEU A 57 14.62 7.90 -3.20
C LEU A 57 14.26 8.92 -4.29
N PHE A 58 15.09 9.95 -4.45
CA PHE A 58 14.88 11.00 -5.44
C PHE A 58 15.92 10.89 -6.56
N TRP A 59 15.46 10.86 -7.80
CA TRP A 59 16.26 10.61 -9.00
C TRP A 59 16.23 11.84 -9.91
N GLY A 60 17.36 12.15 -10.56
CA GLY A 60 17.35 13.05 -11.72
C GLY A 60 16.59 12.42 -12.89
N ASP A 61 16.15 13.25 -13.83
CA ASP A 61 15.30 12.83 -14.96
C ASP A 61 15.95 11.70 -15.79
N ASP A 62 17.19 11.91 -16.25
CA ASP A 62 17.93 10.91 -17.01
C ASP A 62 18.32 9.68 -16.17
N ASP A 63 18.63 9.86 -14.88
CA ASP A 63 18.96 8.73 -14.00
C ASP A 63 17.74 7.84 -13.73
N PHE A 64 16.55 8.44 -13.61
CA PHE A 64 15.30 7.70 -13.48
C PHE A 64 15.03 6.89 -14.76
N HIS A 65 14.98 7.56 -15.90
CA HIS A 65 14.55 6.94 -17.15
C HIS A 65 15.60 6.01 -17.76
N ASP A 66 16.88 6.42 -17.83
CA ASP A 66 17.88 5.62 -18.55
C ASP A 66 18.51 4.54 -17.68
N LYS A 67 18.52 4.73 -16.36
CA LYS A 67 19.28 3.85 -15.46
C LYS A 67 18.41 3.10 -14.46
N TRP A 68 17.48 3.78 -13.79
CA TRP A 68 16.59 3.14 -12.83
C TRP A 68 15.57 2.25 -13.54
N ILE A 69 14.85 2.79 -14.53
CA ILE A 69 13.92 2.03 -15.38
C ILE A 69 14.68 0.98 -16.20
N GLY A 70 15.86 1.33 -16.71
CA GLY A 70 16.79 0.37 -17.33
C GLY A 70 17.34 -0.72 -16.38
N ASN A 71 16.99 -0.68 -15.09
CA ASN A 71 17.41 -1.63 -14.06
C ASN A 71 18.94 -1.84 -14.02
N ILE A 72 19.71 -0.77 -14.19
CA ILE A 72 21.18 -0.79 -14.25
C ILE A 72 21.75 -0.96 -12.83
N GLU A 73 22.79 -1.80 -12.70
CA GLU A 73 23.44 -2.03 -11.40
C GLU A 73 24.22 -0.81 -10.86
N GLY A 74 24.10 -0.58 -9.56
CA GLY A 74 24.87 0.45 -8.84
C GLY A 74 24.40 1.89 -9.07
N VAL A 75 23.21 2.06 -9.65
CA VAL A 75 22.52 3.35 -9.83
C VAL A 75 22.18 3.94 -8.47
N ARG A 76 22.37 5.27 -8.33
CA ARG A 76 22.23 5.97 -7.06
C ARG A 76 21.21 7.08 -7.18
N PRO A 77 20.28 7.19 -6.22
CA PRO A 77 19.43 8.37 -6.16
C PRO A 77 20.29 9.59 -5.83
N HIS A 78 19.88 10.76 -6.33
CA HIS A 78 20.46 12.04 -5.95
C HIS A 78 20.31 12.27 -4.46
N TYR A 79 19.11 11.97 -3.93
CA TYR A 79 18.79 12.14 -2.52
C TYR A 79 18.11 10.91 -1.96
N THR A 80 18.35 10.65 -0.68
CA THR A 80 17.61 9.65 0.09
C THR A 80 17.07 10.33 1.33
N VAL A 81 15.77 10.16 1.57
CA VAL A 81 15.07 10.76 2.71
C VAL A 81 14.42 9.64 3.50
N LEU A 82 14.56 9.69 4.82
CA LEU A 82 13.78 8.88 5.75
C LEU A 82 12.72 9.79 6.34
N LEU A 83 11.44 9.41 6.21
CA LEU A 83 10.37 10.12 6.90
C LEU A 83 10.59 10.02 8.42
N ASP A 84 10.29 11.10 9.12
CA ASP A 84 10.37 11.17 10.58
C ASP A 84 9.08 10.69 11.27
N LYS A 85 8.04 10.44 10.49
CA LYS A 85 6.73 9.93 10.90
C LYS A 85 6.16 8.96 9.86
N GLU A 86 5.05 8.35 10.21
CA GLU A 86 4.28 7.46 9.33
C GLU A 86 3.84 8.19 8.06
N ILE A 87 3.77 7.47 6.94
CA ILE A 87 3.40 8.06 5.64
C ILE A 87 2.04 8.78 5.74
N ASN A 88 1.05 8.17 6.42
CA ASN A 88 -0.29 8.75 6.65
C ASN A 88 -0.31 10.08 7.43
N HIS A 89 0.81 10.50 8.00
CA HIS A 89 0.91 11.82 8.61
C HIS A 89 0.86 12.94 7.57
N TYR A 90 1.37 12.67 6.37
CA TYR A 90 1.71 13.68 5.36
C TYR A 90 0.73 13.76 4.18
N THR A 91 -0.56 13.51 4.39
CA THR A 91 -1.56 13.51 3.30
C THR A 91 -2.10 14.91 2.97
N TYR A 92 -2.65 15.08 1.77
CA TYR A 92 -3.30 16.33 1.38
C TYR A 92 -4.52 16.65 2.27
N GLU A 93 -5.31 15.65 2.68
CA GLU A 93 -6.47 15.81 3.56
C GLU A 93 -6.06 16.32 4.95
N SER A 94 -4.94 15.85 5.48
CA SER A 94 -4.40 16.30 6.77
C SER A 94 -3.87 17.73 6.69
N LYS A 95 -3.57 18.22 5.48
CA LYS A 95 -2.92 19.51 5.19
C LYS A 95 -1.53 19.62 5.83
N ILE A 96 -0.88 18.49 6.04
CA ILE A 96 0.47 18.40 6.55
C ILE A 96 1.32 17.82 5.43
N TYR A 97 2.33 18.56 4.98
CA TYR A 97 3.32 18.07 4.02
C TYR A 97 4.64 17.78 4.71
N TYR A 98 5.43 16.88 4.13
CA TYR A 98 6.81 16.71 4.52
C TYR A 98 7.70 17.65 3.71
N GLN A 99 8.59 18.37 4.37
CA GLN A 99 9.62 19.18 3.71
C GLN A 99 10.98 18.51 3.87
N THR A 100 11.59 18.13 2.75
CA THR A 100 12.92 17.53 2.76
C THR A 100 14.00 18.58 3.11
N PRO A 101 15.19 18.14 3.56
CA PRO A 101 16.34 19.05 3.69
C PRO A 101 16.98 19.43 2.34
N TYR A 102 16.42 18.97 1.22
CA TYR A 102 16.95 19.15 -0.12
C TYR A 102 16.08 20.12 -0.92
N THR A 103 16.68 20.73 -1.94
CA THR A 103 16.05 21.70 -2.82
C THR A 103 16.06 21.20 -4.24
N TYR A 104 15.09 21.64 -5.06
CA TYR A 104 15.08 21.34 -6.49
C TYR A 104 16.35 21.88 -7.18
N PRO A 105 16.83 21.20 -8.24
CA PRO A 105 17.89 21.73 -9.08
C PRO A 105 17.52 23.09 -9.71
N TYR A 106 18.46 24.04 -9.70
CA TYR A 106 18.25 25.39 -10.26
C TYR A 106 18.09 25.42 -11.79
N ASN A 107 18.44 24.34 -12.48
CA ASN A 107 18.30 24.19 -13.93
C ASN A 107 16.87 23.78 -14.35
N TYR A 108 15.90 23.76 -13.42
CA TYR A 108 14.52 23.29 -13.63
C TYR A 108 14.38 21.83 -14.07
N GLU A 109 15.44 21.02 -13.89
CA GLU A 109 15.38 19.60 -14.15
C GLU A 109 14.33 18.93 -13.25
N LYS A 110 13.63 17.94 -13.82
CA LYS A 110 12.67 17.13 -13.07
C LYS A 110 13.40 16.21 -12.11
N ILE A 111 12.80 16.02 -10.95
CA ILE A 111 13.17 15.01 -9.97
C ILE A 111 12.00 14.04 -9.86
N HIS A 112 12.30 12.75 -9.92
CA HIS A 112 11.33 11.67 -9.72
C HIS A 112 11.48 11.11 -8.31
N ALA A 113 10.37 10.80 -7.67
CA ALA A 113 10.36 10.17 -6.35
C ALA A 113 9.93 8.70 -6.46
N THR A 114 10.66 7.83 -5.78
CA THR A 114 10.30 6.42 -5.54
C THR A 114 10.57 6.10 -4.08
N GLY A 115 10.29 4.87 -3.64
CA GLY A 115 10.63 4.47 -2.28
C GLY A 115 10.01 3.18 -1.83
N TYR A 116 10.16 2.89 -0.55
CA TYR A 116 9.63 1.70 0.08
C TYR A 116 9.36 1.94 1.57
N ALA A 117 8.52 1.10 2.16
CA ALA A 117 8.26 1.09 3.60
C ALA A 117 7.99 -0.33 4.13
N PRO A 118 8.21 -0.59 5.44
CA PRO A 118 8.91 0.30 6.36
C PRO A 118 10.42 0.27 6.16
N ASP A 119 11.04 1.42 6.42
CA ASP A 119 12.50 1.52 6.39
C ASP A 119 13.19 0.57 7.39
N TYR A 120 12.59 0.37 8.58
CA TYR A 120 13.23 -0.43 9.61
C TYR A 120 13.28 -1.93 9.26
N ALA A 121 12.38 -2.43 8.42
CA ALA A 121 12.29 -3.85 8.08
C ALA A 121 13.06 -4.21 6.80
N LEU A 122 13.38 -3.22 5.97
CA LEU A 122 13.97 -3.43 4.65
C LEU A 122 15.41 -2.90 4.58
N SER A 123 16.30 -3.73 4.04
CA SER A 123 17.70 -3.34 3.80
C SER A 123 18.01 -3.45 2.32
N ALA A 124 18.44 -2.34 1.71
CA ALA A 124 18.98 -2.38 0.36
C ALA A 124 20.21 -3.31 0.30
N ALA A 125 20.28 -4.11 -0.75
CA ALA A 125 21.42 -4.99 -1.00
C ALA A 125 22.72 -4.18 -1.12
N GLN A 126 23.86 -4.85 -0.91
CA GLN A 126 25.19 -4.25 -1.09
C GLN A 126 25.83 -4.79 -2.38
N THR A 127 26.23 -3.88 -3.26
CA THR A 127 27.08 -4.17 -4.42
C THR A 127 28.40 -3.43 -4.24
N GLY A 128 29.43 -4.15 -3.81
CA GLY A 128 30.70 -3.55 -3.39
C GLY A 128 30.50 -2.59 -2.21
N ASP A 129 30.97 -1.35 -2.34
CA ASP A 129 30.84 -0.32 -1.31
C ASP A 129 29.55 0.52 -1.45
N ARG A 130 28.53 0.02 -2.16
CA ARG A 130 27.34 0.78 -2.53
C ARG A 130 26.06 0.02 -2.21
N LYS A 131 25.05 0.76 -1.73
CA LYS A 131 23.67 0.26 -1.67
C LYS A 131 23.12 0.11 -3.09
N ASP A 132 22.54 -1.05 -3.36
CA ASP A 132 21.75 -1.36 -4.55
C ASP A 132 20.27 -1.37 -4.16
N TYR A 133 19.59 -0.26 -4.43
CA TYR A 133 18.18 -0.10 -4.08
C TYR A 133 17.25 -0.92 -4.98
N ARG A 134 17.74 -1.55 -6.05
CA ARG A 134 16.91 -2.41 -6.91
C ARG A 134 16.53 -3.71 -6.22
N LYS A 135 17.23 -4.06 -5.14
CA LYS A 135 17.02 -5.29 -4.36
C LYS A 135 16.94 -4.93 -2.89
N LEU A 136 15.86 -5.32 -2.24
CA LEU A 136 15.65 -5.12 -0.81
C LEU A 136 15.52 -6.49 -0.14
N THR A 137 16.25 -6.68 0.94
CA THR A 137 16.10 -7.86 1.81
C THR A 137 15.23 -7.48 2.99
N VAL A 138 14.23 -8.32 3.29
CA VAL A 138 13.45 -8.23 4.52
C VAL A 138 14.27 -8.85 5.64
N LYS A 139 14.48 -8.12 6.74
CA LYS A 139 15.21 -8.68 7.89
C LYS A 139 14.42 -9.83 8.51
N GLU A 140 15.13 -10.88 8.94
CA GLU A 140 14.53 -12.14 9.40
C GLU A 140 13.49 -11.93 10.52
N GLU A 141 13.72 -10.99 11.43
CA GLU A 141 12.79 -10.70 12.54
C GLU A 141 11.44 -10.10 12.12
N TYR A 142 11.29 -9.67 10.86
CA TYR A 142 10.04 -9.14 10.30
C TYR A 142 9.41 -10.08 9.26
N GLN A 143 9.93 -11.29 9.11
CA GLN A 143 9.37 -12.35 8.26
C GLN A 143 8.36 -13.20 9.05
N ASP A 144 7.44 -12.54 9.75
CA ASP A 144 6.43 -13.17 10.62
C ASP A 144 4.98 -12.72 10.30
N GLY A 145 4.82 -11.89 9.28
CA GLY A 145 3.53 -11.32 8.88
C GLY A 145 3.02 -10.21 9.79
N SER A 146 3.87 -9.64 10.66
CA SER A 146 3.51 -8.49 11.50
C SER A 146 3.62 -7.14 10.78
N VAL A 147 4.30 -7.09 9.62
CA VAL A 147 4.66 -5.86 8.91
C VAL A 147 3.96 -5.79 7.55
N ASP A 148 3.38 -4.63 7.26
CA ASP A 148 2.85 -4.27 5.95
C ASP A 148 3.94 -3.65 5.09
N PHE A 149 4.24 -4.27 3.95
CA PHE A 149 5.27 -3.76 3.06
C PHE A 149 4.66 -2.89 1.98
N LEU A 150 5.21 -1.70 1.79
CA LEU A 150 4.73 -0.72 0.82
C LEU A 150 5.81 -0.36 -0.19
N THR A 151 5.38 -0.04 -1.40
CA THR A 151 6.20 0.53 -2.47
C THR A 151 5.68 1.93 -2.82
N CYS A 152 6.58 2.90 -3.00
CA CYS A 152 6.24 4.19 -3.60
C CYS A 152 6.63 4.16 -5.07
N ASP A 153 5.63 4.28 -5.94
CA ASP A 153 5.83 4.10 -7.37
C ASP A 153 6.47 5.30 -8.03
N GLY A 154 7.36 5.02 -8.98
CA GLY A 154 7.97 6.02 -9.83
C GLY A 154 7.36 6.00 -11.21
N CYS A 155 6.90 7.16 -11.69
CA CYS A 155 6.48 7.37 -13.07
C CYS A 155 6.63 8.84 -13.44
N ILE A 156 6.29 9.20 -14.69
CA ILE A 156 6.35 10.60 -15.14
C ILE A 156 5.37 11.52 -14.39
N ALA A 157 4.21 10.99 -13.95
CA ALA A 157 3.24 11.76 -13.17
C ALA A 157 3.83 12.17 -11.81
N HIS A 158 4.63 11.29 -11.19
CA HIS A 158 5.35 11.54 -9.93
C HIS A 158 6.72 12.19 -10.13
N SER A 159 6.77 13.16 -11.04
CA SER A 159 7.92 14.04 -11.23
C SER A 159 7.56 15.48 -10.89
N ALA A 160 8.54 16.22 -10.35
CA ALA A 160 8.41 17.63 -10.00
C ALA A 160 9.71 18.38 -10.24
N SER A 161 9.67 19.70 -10.39
CA SER A 161 10.82 20.57 -10.57
C SER A 161 10.66 21.88 -9.80
N MET A 162 11.64 22.78 -9.93
CA MET A 162 11.57 24.12 -9.36
C MET A 162 10.47 25.00 -9.99
N ASN A 163 9.82 24.56 -11.08
CA ASN A 163 8.70 25.27 -11.68
C ASN A 163 7.49 25.23 -10.72
N PRO A 164 6.94 26.38 -10.29
CA PRO A 164 5.76 26.45 -9.42
C PRO A 164 4.57 25.62 -9.92
N ASP A 165 4.39 25.50 -11.24
CA ASP A 165 3.30 24.74 -11.86
C ASP A 165 3.54 23.22 -11.87
N ASN A 166 4.74 22.77 -11.45
CA ASN A 166 5.16 21.38 -11.44
C ASN A 166 5.92 21.04 -10.15
N THR A 167 5.34 21.33 -8.99
CA THR A 167 5.86 20.88 -7.68
C THR A 167 5.08 19.68 -7.17
N PHE A 168 5.63 18.94 -6.20
CA PHE A 168 4.88 17.87 -5.51
C PHE A 168 3.74 18.39 -4.61
N LEU A 169 3.58 19.72 -4.48
CA LEU A 169 2.50 20.37 -3.74
C LEU A 169 1.38 20.90 -4.64
N LYS A 170 1.34 20.48 -5.91
CA LYS A 170 0.29 20.91 -6.84
C LYS A 170 -1.11 20.61 -6.29
N GLU A 171 -2.00 21.59 -6.45
CA GLU A 171 -3.39 21.52 -5.95
C GLU A 171 -4.14 20.31 -6.52
N GLY A 172 -5.00 19.70 -5.70
CA GLY A 172 -5.85 18.58 -6.11
C GLY A 172 -5.21 17.20 -6.06
N GLY A 173 -4.04 17.06 -5.44
CA GLY A 173 -3.41 15.75 -5.20
C GLY A 173 -2.77 15.11 -6.43
N GLU A 174 -2.74 15.79 -7.57
CA GLU A 174 -2.22 15.26 -8.86
C GLU A 174 -0.75 14.81 -8.82
N LYS A 175 0.00 15.26 -7.80
CA LYS A 175 1.44 15.02 -7.64
C LYS A 175 1.79 14.34 -6.32
N GLU A 176 0.81 13.79 -5.61
CA GLU A 176 1.06 13.03 -4.40
C GLU A 176 1.94 11.81 -4.69
N LEU A 177 2.75 11.43 -3.70
CA LEU A 177 3.55 10.22 -3.80
C LEU A 177 2.70 9.01 -3.41
N TRP A 178 2.43 8.13 -4.38
CA TRP A 178 1.51 7.00 -4.18
C TRP A 178 2.22 5.80 -3.60
N PHE A 179 1.71 5.33 -2.45
CA PHE A 179 2.15 4.09 -1.83
C PHE A 179 1.13 2.97 -2.03
N ARG A 180 1.62 1.78 -2.39
CA ARG A 180 0.80 0.57 -2.56
C ARG A 180 1.29 -0.59 -1.72
N HIS A 181 0.34 -1.42 -1.29
CA HIS A 181 0.62 -2.63 -0.52
C HIS A 181 1.24 -3.73 -1.38
N LEU A 182 2.33 -4.31 -0.89
CA LEU A 182 3.01 -5.48 -1.44
C LEU A 182 2.52 -6.79 -0.80
N THR A 183 1.64 -6.69 0.19
CA THR A 183 1.05 -7.80 0.95
C THR A 183 -0.48 -7.74 0.91
N ALA A 184 -1.13 -8.88 1.17
CA ALA A 184 -2.53 -8.91 1.54
C ALA A 184 -2.68 -8.68 3.05
N LYS A 185 -3.78 -8.07 3.49
CA LYS A 185 -4.13 -7.96 4.91
C LYS A 185 -5.17 -9.00 5.27
N LEU A 186 -4.89 -9.83 6.25
CA LEU A 186 -5.85 -10.79 6.81
C LEU A 186 -6.26 -10.31 8.20
N THR A 187 -7.51 -9.92 8.38
CA THR A 187 -8.03 -9.37 9.64
C THR A 187 -9.07 -10.30 10.24
N PHE A 188 -8.91 -10.64 11.52
CA PHE A 188 -9.83 -11.50 12.25
C PHE A 188 -10.75 -10.66 13.14
N TYR A 189 -12.05 -10.88 13.01
CA TYR A 189 -13.07 -10.21 13.79
C TYR A 189 -13.87 -11.20 14.62
N GLY A 190 -14.12 -10.88 15.88
CA GLY A 190 -14.95 -11.64 16.79
C GLY A 190 -16.31 -11.00 16.95
N LYS A 191 -17.37 -11.79 16.76
CA LYS A 191 -18.76 -11.36 16.98
C LYS A 191 -19.49 -12.40 17.80
N ARG A 192 -20.31 -11.96 18.76
CA ARG A 192 -21.21 -12.84 19.51
C ARG A 192 -22.58 -12.86 18.87
N ASP A 193 -23.14 -14.05 18.72
CA ASP A 193 -24.51 -14.22 18.28
C ASP A 193 -25.49 -13.59 19.30
N PRO A 194 -26.52 -12.84 18.85
CA PRO A 194 -27.57 -12.30 19.72
C PRO A 194 -28.26 -13.34 20.62
N GLU A 195 -28.29 -14.62 20.25
CA GLU A 195 -28.85 -15.69 21.08
C GLU A 195 -27.94 -16.09 22.25
N MET A 196 -26.68 -15.63 22.30
CA MET A 196 -25.81 -15.76 23.47
C MET A 196 -26.13 -14.74 24.57
N TYR A 197 -27.12 -13.85 24.36
CA TYR A 197 -27.48 -12.82 25.33
C TYR A 197 -27.98 -13.39 26.64
N GLY A 198 -27.34 -12.94 27.73
CA GLY A 198 -27.76 -13.18 29.11
C GLY A 198 -27.00 -14.28 29.85
N LEU A 199 -26.21 -15.13 29.18
CA LEU A 199 -25.62 -16.31 29.84
C LEU A 199 -24.19 -16.66 29.43
N VAL A 200 -23.63 -16.10 28.35
CA VAL A 200 -22.25 -16.44 27.92
C VAL A 200 -21.52 -15.24 27.29
N GLY A 201 -20.48 -14.74 27.95
CA GLY A 201 -19.48 -13.85 27.35
C GLY A 201 -18.32 -14.65 26.76
N VAL A 202 -17.61 -14.05 25.79
CA VAL A 202 -16.42 -14.63 25.15
C VAL A 202 -15.24 -13.72 25.46
N ARG A 203 -14.14 -14.28 25.98
CA ARG A 203 -12.89 -13.56 26.28
C ARG A 203 -11.69 -14.47 26.05
N GLU A 204 -10.48 -13.92 26.23
CA GLU A 204 -9.23 -14.71 26.21
C GLU A 204 -9.06 -15.51 24.91
N VAL A 205 -9.46 -14.90 23.79
CA VAL A 205 -9.49 -15.55 22.48
C VAL A 205 -8.07 -15.64 21.94
N LYS A 206 -7.65 -16.84 21.55
CA LYS A 206 -6.41 -17.06 20.79
C LYS A 206 -6.73 -17.63 19.43
N ILE A 207 -6.03 -17.14 18.42
CA ILE A 207 -6.18 -17.61 17.04
C ILE A 207 -4.83 -18.11 16.56
N LYS A 208 -4.83 -19.32 16.03
CA LYS A 208 -3.72 -19.89 15.29
C LYS A 208 -4.13 -20.07 13.83
N VAL A 209 -3.38 -19.47 12.92
CA VAL A 209 -3.56 -19.67 11.47
C VAL A 209 -2.67 -20.80 11.00
N HIS A 210 -3.24 -21.80 10.34
CA HIS A 210 -2.48 -22.93 9.80
C HIS A 210 -1.90 -22.62 8.44
N ASN A 211 -0.68 -23.10 8.21
CA ASN A 211 0.00 -22.99 6.94
C ASN A 211 0.11 -24.35 6.24
N SER A 212 -0.99 -24.85 5.67
CA SER A 212 -1.02 -26.17 5.04
C SER A 212 -0.15 -26.21 3.77
N GLY A 213 0.90 -27.03 3.77
CA GLY A 213 1.87 -27.10 2.66
C GLY A 213 1.42 -27.82 1.37
N ALA A 214 0.13 -28.14 1.22
CA ALA A 214 -0.36 -28.93 0.08
C ALA A 214 -1.13 -28.12 -0.98
N ASP A 215 -1.75 -26.99 -0.61
CA ASP A 215 -2.44 -26.07 -1.53
C ASP A 215 -2.55 -24.68 -0.88
N GLY A 216 -2.15 -23.60 -1.57
CA GLY A 216 -2.42 -22.22 -1.11
C GLY A 216 -1.67 -21.82 0.15
N ARG A 217 -0.43 -22.30 0.30
CA ARG A 217 0.45 -22.00 1.44
C ARG A 217 0.50 -20.49 1.69
N LEU A 218 0.39 -20.09 2.96
CA LEU A 218 0.58 -18.72 3.40
C LEU A 218 2.06 -18.40 3.45
N MET A 219 2.40 -17.28 2.85
CA MET A 219 3.77 -16.83 2.66
C MET A 219 3.93 -15.40 3.17
N VAL A 220 5.15 -15.08 3.59
CA VAL A 220 5.57 -13.72 3.99
C VAL A 220 6.73 -13.27 3.10
N PRO A 221 6.84 -11.97 2.79
CA PRO A 221 7.96 -11.46 1.99
C PRO A 221 9.31 -11.68 2.67
N ALA A 222 10.30 -12.10 1.89
CA ALA A 222 11.70 -12.26 2.33
C ALA A 222 12.67 -11.37 1.52
N ALA A 223 12.33 -11.09 0.26
CA ALA A 223 13.04 -10.12 -0.57
C ALA A 223 12.09 -9.44 -1.55
N LEU A 224 12.44 -8.21 -1.91
CA LEU A 224 11.75 -7.40 -2.92
C LEU A 224 12.73 -7.04 -4.03
N ASP A 225 12.29 -7.12 -5.28
CA ASP A 225 13.04 -6.67 -6.45
C ASP A 225 12.29 -5.54 -7.15
N LEU A 226 13.06 -4.63 -7.76
CA LEU A 226 12.55 -3.62 -8.68
C LEU A 226 11.84 -4.32 -9.84
N TYR A 227 10.59 -3.92 -10.05
CA TYR A 227 9.84 -4.14 -11.28
C TYR A 227 9.82 -2.81 -12.04
N ALA A 228 10.47 -2.79 -13.19
CA ALA A 228 10.47 -1.64 -14.09
C ALA A 228 9.78 -2.02 -15.40
N TYR A 229 8.96 -1.10 -15.89
CA TYR A 229 8.34 -1.16 -17.19
C TYR A 229 8.89 -0.04 -18.03
N ASP A 230 9.62 -0.44 -19.07
CA ASP A 230 10.08 0.41 -20.16
C ASP A 230 9.18 0.08 -21.35
N ALA A 231 8.18 0.93 -21.57
CA ALA A 231 7.26 0.72 -22.67
C ALA A 231 7.99 1.00 -23.99
N PRO A 232 8.01 0.06 -24.96
CA PRO A 232 8.68 0.28 -26.22
C PRO A 232 8.18 1.57 -26.88
N ASP A 233 9.12 2.41 -27.32
CA ASP A 233 8.83 3.61 -28.10
C ASP A 233 8.38 3.17 -29.50
N ASP A 234 7.07 3.19 -29.73
CA ASP A 234 6.46 2.88 -31.01
C ASP A 234 6.37 4.11 -31.94
N GLY A 235 6.93 5.24 -31.54
CA GLY A 235 6.94 6.50 -32.28
C GLY A 235 5.58 7.20 -32.34
N THR A 236 4.57 6.71 -31.62
CA THR A 236 3.23 7.33 -31.55
C THR A 236 3.03 8.21 -30.32
N LYS A 237 3.98 8.14 -29.37
CA LYS A 237 3.90 8.86 -28.10
C LYS A 237 4.29 10.33 -28.27
N PRO A 238 3.56 11.26 -27.64
CA PRO A 238 3.88 12.69 -27.70
C PRO A 238 5.22 13.03 -27.02
N GLU A 239 5.64 12.24 -26.02
CA GLU A 239 6.95 12.34 -25.39
C GLU A 239 7.59 10.95 -25.22
N PRO A 240 8.90 10.78 -25.50
CA PRO A 240 9.64 9.58 -25.10
C PRO A 240 9.48 9.36 -23.59
N ARG A 241 9.46 8.10 -23.13
CA ARG A 241 9.45 7.73 -21.70
C ARG A 241 8.15 8.02 -20.93
N GLN A 242 7.05 8.39 -21.62
CA GLN A 242 5.77 8.72 -20.97
C GLN A 242 5.17 7.57 -20.13
N ASP A 243 5.41 6.33 -20.53
CA ASP A 243 4.85 5.15 -19.88
C ASP A 243 5.85 4.48 -18.92
N ASP A 244 7.03 5.08 -18.71
CA ASP A 244 8.04 4.53 -17.82
C ASP A 244 7.48 4.46 -16.40
N TYR A 245 7.55 3.26 -15.84
CA TYR A 245 6.99 2.97 -14.53
C TYR A 245 7.91 2.06 -13.74
N SER A 246 8.03 2.33 -12.44
CA SER A 246 8.78 1.50 -11.51
C SER A 246 8.05 1.30 -10.21
N THR A 247 8.20 0.10 -9.65
CA THR A 247 7.65 -0.30 -8.36
C THR A 247 8.48 -1.47 -7.80
N TYR A 248 8.20 -1.92 -6.59
CA TYR A 248 8.74 -3.18 -6.08
C TYR A 248 7.73 -4.31 -6.24
N LYS A 249 8.25 -5.54 -6.38
CA LYS A 249 7.48 -6.77 -6.22
C LYS A 249 8.16 -7.67 -5.21
N VAL A 250 7.39 -8.54 -4.58
CA VAL A 250 7.94 -9.61 -3.75
C VAL A 250 8.64 -10.63 -4.65
N SER A 251 9.97 -10.75 -4.50
CA SER A 251 10.81 -11.63 -5.33
C SER A 251 11.14 -12.95 -4.64
N GLN A 252 11.17 -12.95 -3.30
CA GLN A 252 11.35 -14.15 -2.48
C GLN A 252 10.38 -14.11 -1.31
N MET A 253 9.93 -15.29 -0.91
CA MET A 253 8.99 -15.45 0.19
C MET A 253 9.41 -16.62 1.06
N GLU A 254 9.13 -16.51 2.35
CA GLU A 254 9.24 -17.60 3.31
C GLU A 254 7.84 -18.05 3.76
N PRO A 255 7.69 -19.29 4.22
CA PRO A 255 6.43 -19.75 4.81
C PRO A 255 6.03 -18.91 6.02
N TYR A 256 4.75 -18.53 6.11
CA TYR A 256 4.19 -17.91 7.30
C TYR A 256 4.39 -18.85 8.52
N PRO A 257 4.93 -18.35 9.64
CA PRO A 257 5.17 -19.16 10.82
C PRO A 257 3.86 -19.57 11.51
N ASP A 258 3.65 -20.88 11.63
CA ASP A 258 2.45 -21.48 12.22
C ASP A 258 2.74 -22.44 13.39
N ASP A 259 3.86 -22.26 14.08
CA ASP A 259 4.24 -23.09 15.22
C ASP A 259 3.46 -22.73 16.50
N GLN A 260 3.00 -21.49 16.66
CA GLN A 260 2.30 -20.97 17.85
C GLN A 260 1.05 -20.15 17.49
N PRO A 261 0.10 -19.95 18.41
CA PRO A 261 -0.99 -18.99 18.22
C PRO A 261 -0.44 -17.58 17.95
N GLN A 262 -0.90 -16.92 16.89
CA GLN A 262 -0.37 -15.62 16.47
C GLN A 262 -1.13 -14.44 17.08
N PHE A 263 -2.40 -14.62 17.43
CA PHE A 263 -3.24 -13.55 17.96
C PHE A 263 -3.81 -13.90 19.32
N TYR A 264 -3.88 -12.91 20.20
CA TYR A 264 -4.42 -13.05 21.53
C TYR A 264 -5.21 -11.79 21.92
N TYR A 265 -6.51 -11.99 22.16
CA TYR A 265 -7.47 -10.95 22.54
C TYR A 265 -8.03 -11.27 23.92
N GLN A 266 -7.59 -10.49 24.91
CA GLN A 266 -8.02 -10.63 26.31
C GLN A 266 -9.41 -10.07 26.63
N PRO A 267 -9.82 -8.89 26.09
CA PRO A 267 -11.07 -8.29 26.51
C PRO A 267 -12.29 -9.18 26.24
N ILE A 268 -13.39 -8.85 26.89
CA ILE A 268 -14.68 -9.47 26.59
C ILE A 268 -15.17 -8.90 25.26
N ILE A 269 -15.53 -9.76 24.30
CA ILE A 269 -16.16 -9.34 23.06
C ILE A 269 -17.50 -8.65 23.41
N PRO A 270 -17.72 -7.38 23.00
CA PRO A 270 -18.89 -6.64 23.39
C PRO A 270 -20.17 -7.25 22.85
N ALA A 271 -21.27 -6.76 23.38
CA ALA A 271 -22.61 -7.19 23.02
C ALA A 271 -23.07 -6.37 21.81
N TYR A 272 -23.51 -7.02 20.73
CA TYR A 272 -23.94 -6.42 19.44
C TYR A 272 -22.83 -5.71 18.66
N ASP A 273 -21.57 -5.89 19.03
CA ASP A 273 -20.43 -5.24 18.38
C ASP A 273 -19.48 -6.28 17.78
N THR A 274 -18.59 -5.80 16.93
CA THR A 274 -17.53 -6.59 16.28
C THR A 274 -16.18 -6.13 16.83
N SER A 275 -15.37 -7.06 17.32
CA SER A 275 -14.03 -6.75 17.83
C SER A 275 -12.95 -7.26 16.90
N GLU A 276 -11.96 -6.45 16.56
CA GLU A 276 -10.74 -6.93 15.91
C GLU A 276 -9.94 -7.79 16.90
N LEU A 277 -9.74 -9.05 16.56
CA LEU A 277 -9.03 -10.04 17.37
C LEU A 277 -7.53 -10.11 17.01
N GLY A 278 -7.19 -9.73 15.78
CA GLY A 278 -5.81 -9.71 15.29
C GLY A 278 -5.77 -9.52 13.78
N ARG A 279 -4.58 -9.26 13.25
CA ARG A 279 -4.32 -9.12 11.82
C ARG A 279 -2.91 -9.60 11.46
N CYS A 280 -2.71 -10.08 10.25
CA CYS A 280 -1.39 -10.31 9.68
C CYS A 280 -1.33 -9.92 8.20
N TYR A 281 -0.11 -9.80 7.69
CA TYR A 281 0.22 -9.46 6.32
C TYR A 281 0.87 -10.65 5.63
N VAL A 282 0.18 -11.22 4.67
CA VAL A 282 0.55 -12.49 4.03
C VAL A 282 0.27 -12.46 2.53
N LEU A 283 0.76 -13.47 1.83
CA LEU A 283 0.48 -13.73 0.42
C LEU A 283 0.22 -15.22 0.21
N SER A 284 -0.47 -15.56 -0.86
CA SER A 284 -0.48 -16.95 -1.32
C SER A 284 0.82 -17.33 -2.02
N GLU A 285 1.27 -18.56 -1.81
CA GLU A 285 2.35 -19.15 -2.59
C GLU A 285 1.98 -19.22 -4.09
N GLY A 286 2.96 -18.98 -4.95
CA GLY A 286 2.82 -19.15 -6.40
C GLY A 286 2.28 -17.94 -7.16
N ILE A 287 2.12 -16.77 -6.53
CA ILE A 287 1.80 -15.52 -7.22
C ILE A 287 2.85 -15.24 -8.30
N ARG A 288 2.38 -15.06 -9.54
CA ARG A 288 3.20 -14.66 -10.68
C ARG A 288 2.95 -13.19 -10.97
N TYR A 289 4.02 -12.42 -11.09
CA TYR A 289 3.94 -10.99 -11.38
C TYR A 289 4.17 -10.73 -12.86
N GLY A 290 3.32 -9.89 -13.46
CA GLY A 290 3.41 -9.45 -14.86
C GLY A 290 2.06 -9.02 -15.41
N THR A 291 2.03 -8.65 -16.70
CA THR A 291 0.88 -8.00 -17.34
C THR A 291 0.01 -8.99 -18.15
N GLU A 292 0.31 -10.29 -18.10
CA GLU A 292 -0.42 -11.32 -18.87
C GLU A 292 -1.57 -11.93 -18.04
N GLU A 293 -2.55 -12.54 -18.72
CA GLU A 293 -3.64 -13.27 -18.06
C GLU A 293 -3.09 -14.36 -17.11
N GLY A 294 -3.63 -14.40 -15.89
CA GLY A 294 -3.18 -15.31 -14.84
C GLY A 294 -1.99 -14.79 -14.03
N GLN A 295 -1.67 -13.50 -14.13
CA GLN A 295 -0.61 -12.83 -13.37
C GLN A 295 -1.17 -11.63 -12.60
N PHE A 296 -0.49 -11.25 -11.52
CA PHE A 296 -0.72 -10.00 -10.82
C PHE A 296 0.09 -8.89 -11.48
N ASP A 297 -0.57 -7.85 -12.00
CA ASP A 297 0.08 -6.71 -12.64
C ASP A 297 0.56 -5.74 -11.56
N PRO A 298 1.88 -5.63 -11.31
CA PRO A 298 2.40 -4.75 -10.28
C PRO A 298 2.30 -3.27 -10.68
N ILE A 299 2.04 -2.92 -11.94
CA ILE A 299 1.85 -1.53 -12.38
C ILE A 299 0.44 -1.08 -12.03
N LYS A 300 -0.56 -1.90 -12.37
CA LYS A 300 -1.96 -1.60 -12.08
C LYS A 300 -2.37 -1.91 -10.64
N GLY A 301 -1.65 -2.82 -9.97
CA GLY A 301 -1.99 -3.29 -8.63
C GLY A 301 -3.21 -4.22 -8.62
N GLU A 302 -3.42 -4.97 -9.70
CA GLU A 302 -4.61 -5.83 -9.85
C GLU A 302 -4.24 -7.14 -10.57
N TRP A 303 -5.06 -8.17 -10.36
CA TRP A 303 -4.95 -9.41 -11.11
C TRP A 303 -5.42 -9.26 -12.55
N GLN A 304 -4.65 -9.78 -13.51
CA GLN A 304 -5.03 -9.81 -14.91
C GLN A 304 -5.75 -11.12 -15.25
N GLY A 305 -7.01 -11.03 -15.69
CA GLY A 305 -7.81 -12.18 -16.13
C GLY A 305 -9.14 -12.30 -15.41
N ILE A 306 -9.93 -13.32 -15.78
CA ILE A 306 -11.25 -13.57 -15.18
C ILE A 306 -11.09 -14.50 -13.98
N PHE A 307 -11.52 -14.04 -12.81
CA PHE A 307 -11.66 -14.91 -11.66
C PHE A 307 -12.76 -15.94 -11.89
N GLN A 308 -12.44 -17.22 -11.67
CA GLN A 308 -13.46 -18.26 -11.69
C GLN A 308 -14.31 -18.13 -10.42
N SER A 309 -15.61 -17.90 -10.61
CA SER A 309 -16.58 -17.85 -9.50
C SER A 309 -16.57 -19.16 -8.71
N GLY A 310 -16.64 -19.05 -7.38
CA GLY A 310 -16.61 -20.18 -6.44
C GLY A 310 -15.21 -20.69 -6.07
N LEU A 311 -14.14 -20.07 -6.58
CA LEU A 311 -12.78 -20.29 -6.09
C LEU A 311 -12.42 -19.23 -5.05
N HIS A 312 -11.99 -19.68 -3.87
CA HIS A 312 -11.63 -18.83 -2.75
C HIS A 312 -10.35 -19.31 -2.06
N PRO A 313 -9.62 -18.43 -1.34
CA PRO A 313 -8.45 -18.84 -0.59
C PRO A 313 -8.83 -19.91 0.43
N LYS A 314 -7.99 -20.93 0.57
CA LYS A 314 -8.15 -21.90 1.67
C LYS A 314 -7.54 -21.30 2.92
N LEU A 315 -8.34 -21.20 3.98
CA LEU A 315 -7.89 -20.71 5.27
C LEU A 315 -8.40 -21.62 6.37
N THR A 316 -7.49 -22.17 7.16
CA THR A 316 -7.80 -23.03 8.29
C THR A 316 -7.21 -22.43 9.56
N ILE A 317 -8.00 -22.38 10.63
CA ILE A 317 -7.58 -21.81 11.91
C ILE A 317 -7.94 -22.71 13.09
N ASP A 318 -7.14 -22.64 14.16
CA ASP A 318 -7.55 -23.07 15.50
C ASP A 318 -7.93 -21.86 16.34
N ILE A 319 -8.96 -22.02 17.16
CA ILE A 319 -9.45 -20.98 18.07
C ILE A 319 -9.55 -21.57 19.47
N GLU A 320 -8.89 -20.92 20.44
CA GLU A 320 -9.13 -21.14 21.87
C GLU A 320 -9.88 -19.92 22.43
N ALA A 321 -10.81 -20.13 23.35
CA ALA A 321 -11.47 -19.03 24.06
C ALA A 321 -11.99 -19.46 25.44
N GLU A 322 -12.36 -18.48 26.26
CA GLU A 322 -13.12 -18.70 27.49
C GLU A 322 -14.57 -18.25 27.33
N LEU A 323 -15.50 -19.18 27.59
CA LEU A 323 -16.94 -18.92 27.68
C LEU A 323 -17.32 -18.77 29.15
N TYR A 324 -17.85 -17.63 29.58
CA TYR A 324 -18.20 -17.42 30.99
C TYR A 324 -19.63 -16.95 31.18
N ASN A 325 -20.25 -17.33 32.30
CA ASN A 325 -21.60 -16.85 32.62
C ASN A 325 -21.54 -15.40 33.12
N ALA A 326 -22.17 -14.49 32.36
CA ALA A 326 -22.18 -13.06 32.64
C ALA A 326 -23.27 -12.63 33.65
N GLU A 327 -23.85 -13.56 34.43
CA GLU A 327 -24.84 -13.22 35.46
C GLU A 327 -24.26 -12.26 36.53
N PRO A 328 -24.79 -11.04 36.67
CA PRO A 328 -24.31 -10.08 37.65
C PRO A 328 -24.54 -10.59 39.09
N GLY A 329 -23.47 -10.76 39.87
CA GLY A 329 -23.55 -10.97 41.33
C GLY A 329 -23.40 -12.42 41.82
N SER A 330 -23.06 -13.39 40.97
CA SER A 330 -22.93 -14.81 41.38
C SER A 330 -21.61 -15.17 42.08
N GLY A 331 -20.63 -14.25 42.16
CA GLY A 331 -19.42 -14.38 42.98
C GLY A 331 -18.45 -15.51 42.59
N LEU A 332 -18.77 -16.29 41.56
CA LEU A 332 -17.93 -17.32 40.96
C LEU A 332 -17.91 -17.08 39.45
N GLU A 333 -16.82 -16.52 38.94
CA GLU A 333 -16.53 -16.54 37.50
C GLU A 333 -16.29 -17.99 37.07
N SER A 334 -17.35 -18.75 36.82
CA SER A 334 -17.23 -20.04 36.16
C SER A 334 -17.05 -19.79 34.67
N PHE A 335 -15.83 -19.95 34.19
CA PHE A 335 -15.51 -19.98 32.76
C PHE A 335 -15.30 -21.43 32.31
N ILE A 336 -15.60 -21.67 31.04
CA ILE A 336 -15.42 -22.93 30.35
C ILE A 336 -14.41 -22.65 29.23
N PRO A 337 -13.20 -23.22 29.30
CA PRO A 337 -12.29 -23.17 28.17
C PRO A 337 -12.86 -24.00 27.04
N VAL A 338 -12.83 -23.44 25.83
CA VAL A 338 -13.28 -24.09 24.60
C VAL A 338 -12.19 -23.99 23.55
N GLU A 339 -12.12 -25.02 22.72
CA GLU A 339 -11.12 -25.15 21.67
C GLU A 339 -11.80 -25.70 20.41
N TRP A 340 -11.60 -25.01 19.29
CA TRP A 340 -12.04 -25.45 17.97
C TRP A 340 -10.81 -25.61 17.09
N LYS A 341 -10.62 -26.80 16.51
CA LYS A 341 -9.44 -27.13 15.70
C LYS A 341 -9.78 -27.34 14.24
N ASN A 342 -8.83 -26.98 13.39
CA ASN A 342 -8.88 -27.15 11.94
C ASN A 342 -10.17 -26.60 11.33
N VAL A 343 -10.60 -25.42 11.79
CA VAL A 343 -11.83 -24.80 11.32
C VAL A 343 -11.53 -24.08 10.02
N GLU A 344 -12.14 -24.56 8.94
CA GLU A 344 -11.98 -23.99 7.61
C GLU A 344 -12.98 -22.87 7.37
N VAL A 345 -12.56 -21.83 6.65
CA VAL A 345 -13.46 -20.80 6.14
C VAL A 345 -14.23 -21.34 4.94
N GLU A 346 -15.48 -21.75 5.18
CA GLU A 346 -16.35 -22.32 4.15
C GLU A 346 -17.16 -21.27 3.37
N SER A 347 -17.37 -20.09 3.96
CA SER A 347 -18.19 -19.02 3.37
C SER A 347 -17.32 -17.82 3.04
N TRP A 348 -17.18 -17.54 1.74
CA TRP A 348 -16.55 -16.35 1.21
C TRP A 348 -17.61 -15.49 0.52
N SER A 349 -17.57 -14.17 0.67
CA SER A 349 -18.28 -13.30 -0.28
C SER A 349 -17.67 -13.49 -1.68
N ASP A 350 -18.48 -13.29 -2.72
CA ASP A 350 -17.97 -13.30 -4.08
C ASP A 350 -17.04 -12.11 -4.28
N VAL A 351 -15.74 -12.38 -4.46
CA VAL A 351 -14.74 -11.33 -4.67
C VAL A 351 -13.82 -11.67 -5.81
N TYR A 352 -13.37 -10.59 -6.45
CA TYR A 352 -12.38 -10.55 -7.53
C TYR A 352 -10.95 -10.83 -7.02
N THR A 353 -10.72 -11.94 -6.31
CA THR A 353 -9.36 -12.40 -5.93
C THR A 353 -9.12 -13.89 -6.20
N GLY A 354 -10.15 -14.64 -6.59
CA GLY A 354 -10.04 -16.07 -6.86
C GLY A 354 -9.56 -16.83 -5.61
N ASN A 355 -8.69 -17.83 -5.81
CA ASN A 355 -8.17 -18.67 -4.72
C ASN A 355 -6.87 -18.17 -4.06
N MET A 356 -6.49 -16.91 -4.28
CA MET A 356 -5.23 -16.35 -3.76
C MET A 356 -5.47 -15.14 -2.85
N LEU A 357 -4.59 -15.01 -1.85
CA LEU A 357 -4.37 -13.79 -1.08
C LEU A 357 -3.39 -12.91 -1.86
N LEU A 358 -3.90 -11.84 -2.45
CA LEU A 358 -3.16 -10.98 -3.38
C LEU A 358 -2.76 -9.63 -2.73
N PRO A 359 -1.64 -9.03 -3.16
CA PRO A 359 -1.25 -7.70 -2.68
C PRO A 359 -2.36 -6.66 -2.89
N GLY A 360 -2.55 -5.75 -1.93
CA GLY A 360 -3.55 -4.68 -2.06
C GLY A 360 -5.00 -5.12 -1.84
N TYR A 361 -5.22 -6.30 -1.25
CA TYR A 361 -6.54 -6.77 -0.82
C TYR A 361 -6.58 -7.02 0.69
N GLU A 362 -7.72 -6.72 1.30
CA GLU A 362 -8.02 -7.04 2.69
C GLU A 362 -9.04 -8.17 2.75
N TYR A 363 -8.76 -9.17 3.58
CA TYR A 363 -9.54 -10.37 3.78
C TYR A 363 -10.04 -10.38 5.23
N ASN A 364 -11.30 -10.02 5.42
CA ASN A 364 -11.96 -9.88 6.70
C ASN A 364 -12.62 -11.19 7.11
N VAL A 365 -12.04 -11.89 8.08
CA VAL A 365 -12.53 -13.16 8.61
C VAL A 365 -13.33 -12.90 9.88
N THR A 366 -14.65 -13.01 9.79
CA THR A 366 -15.55 -12.91 10.95
C THR A 366 -15.77 -14.29 11.58
N ILE A 367 -15.43 -14.39 12.86
CA ILE A 367 -15.70 -15.52 13.75
C ILE A 367 -16.98 -15.19 14.52
N LEU A 368 -18.08 -15.83 14.13
CA LEU A 368 -19.34 -15.76 14.85
C LEU A 368 -19.36 -16.84 15.93
N PHE A 369 -19.22 -16.43 17.19
CA PHE A 369 -19.41 -17.29 18.34
C PHE A 369 -20.90 -17.48 18.59
N ASN A 370 -21.33 -18.73 18.70
CA ASN A 370 -22.70 -19.10 19.01
C ASN A 370 -22.75 -20.13 20.14
N ARG A 371 -23.95 -20.47 20.61
CA ARG A 371 -24.11 -21.41 21.74
C ARG A 371 -23.61 -22.82 21.42
N LEU A 372 -23.56 -23.20 20.15
CA LEU A 372 -23.26 -24.56 19.69
C LEU A 372 -21.82 -24.71 19.15
N GLY A 373 -21.06 -23.61 19.04
CA GLY A 373 -19.73 -23.59 18.45
C GLY A 373 -19.40 -22.24 17.81
N ILE A 374 -18.80 -22.29 16.63
CA ILE A 374 -18.41 -21.13 15.84
C ILE A 374 -18.81 -21.30 14.38
N ALA A 375 -19.00 -20.19 13.68
CA ALA A 375 -19.10 -20.13 12.24
C ALA A 375 -18.14 -19.07 11.70
N LEU A 376 -17.45 -19.39 10.60
CA LEU A 376 -16.51 -18.50 9.95
C LEU A 376 -17.10 -18.00 8.64
N ARG A 377 -16.98 -16.70 8.41
CA ARG A 377 -17.26 -16.07 7.13
C ARG A 377 -16.12 -15.14 6.79
N ALA A 378 -15.64 -15.20 5.57
CA ALA A 378 -14.66 -14.26 5.07
C ALA A 378 -15.21 -13.40 3.95
N GLU A 379 -14.66 -12.21 3.85
CA GLU A 379 -14.93 -11.27 2.78
C GLU A 379 -13.61 -10.67 2.34
N ALA A 380 -13.30 -10.77 1.05
CA ALA A 380 -12.22 -9.99 0.47
C ALA A 380 -12.78 -8.68 -0.05
N VAL A 381 -12.02 -7.61 0.11
CA VAL A 381 -12.29 -6.31 -0.48
C VAL A 381 -10.97 -5.80 -1.06
N PRO A 382 -11.00 -4.99 -2.14
CA PRO A 382 -9.85 -4.16 -2.43
C PRO A 382 -9.49 -3.44 -1.15
N TRP A 383 -8.26 -3.65 -0.68
CA TRP A 383 -7.71 -2.81 0.36
C TRP A 383 -7.64 -1.49 -0.39
N ASN A 384 -8.62 -0.61 -0.12
CA ASN A 384 -8.89 0.68 -0.75
C ASN A 384 -10.05 0.87 -1.74
N SER A 385 -11.16 0.12 -1.65
CA SER A 385 -12.39 0.59 -2.30
C SER A 385 -12.98 1.79 -1.53
N GLU A 386 -13.10 2.92 -2.22
CA GLU A 386 -13.94 4.05 -1.83
C GLU A 386 -15.36 3.58 -1.45
N GLU A 387 -15.61 3.29 -0.17
CA GLU A 387 -16.94 3.21 0.46
C GLU A 387 -16.81 3.03 2.00
N LEU A 388 -16.59 4.15 2.70
CA LEU A 388 -17.25 4.57 3.96
C LEU A 388 -17.64 3.52 5.07
N HIS A 389 -17.13 3.77 6.29
CA HIS A 389 -17.58 3.42 7.69
C HIS A 389 -17.11 2.07 8.30
N GLU A 390 -16.80 1.90 9.61
CA GLU A 390 -17.00 2.64 10.87
C GLU A 390 -15.97 2.14 11.93
N TYR A 391 -15.54 2.98 12.88
CA TYR A 391 -14.50 2.70 13.90
C TYR A 391 -14.81 1.51 14.83
N PRO A 392 -13.76 0.81 15.36
CA PRO A 392 -13.62 0.75 16.82
C PRO A 392 -12.21 1.00 17.38
N VAL A 393 -12.20 1.21 18.70
CA VAL A 393 -11.12 1.62 19.59
C VAL A 393 -10.03 0.54 19.76
N HIS A 394 -8.74 0.91 19.73
CA HIS A 394 -7.65 -0.01 20.12
C HIS A 394 -7.48 -0.04 21.66
N PRO A 395 -7.27 -1.23 22.28
CA PRO A 395 -6.73 -1.30 23.63
C PRO A 395 -5.23 -0.95 23.66
N GLN A 396 -4.81 -0.15 24.65
CA GLN A 396 -3.41 0.20 24.89
C GLN A 396 -2.59 -1.05 25.27
N LYS A 397 -1.40 -1.20 24.67
CA LYS A 397 -0.40 -2.18 25.12
C LYS A 397 0.00 -1.90 26.58
N PRO A 398 0.15 -2.91 27.46
CA PRO A 398 0.69 -2.72 28.78
C PRO A 398 2.16 -2.27 28.68
N VAL A 399 2.50 -1.19 29.40
CA VAL A 399 3.89 -0.83 29.68
C VAL A 399 4.42 -1.83 30.70
N ILE A 400 5.35 -2.70 30.29
CA ILE A 400 6.11 -3.53 31.23
C ILE A 400 7.12 -2.60 31.92
N LYS A 401 7.00 -2.48 33.25
CA LYS A 401 7.99 -1.83 34.11
C LYS A 401 9.03 -2.83 34.61
#